data_AF-A0AAU0QIG8-F1
#
_entry.id   AF-A0AAU0QIG8-F1
#
_cell.length_a   1.000
_cell.length_b   1.000
_cell.length_c   1.000
_cell.angle_alpha   90.00
_cell.angle_beta   90.00
_cell.angle_gamma   90.00
#
_symmetry.space_group_name_H-M   'P 1'
#
loop_
_entity.id
_entity.type
_entity.pdbx_description
1 polymer ?
#
loop_
_entity_poly.entity_id
_entity_poly.type
_entity_poly.pdbx_seq_one_letter_code
_entity_poly.pdbx_strand_id
1 'polypeptide(L)'
;MFALIDKLSDYVYGLFLTALGAALGAGVMVRAMNPLEPYAVPASWRWAAAVSIGAVLVVLAERLTPLRGISRERWVWRYRLARRLPGIDRAVMVQGAASAVVGAFLGAVTGYSFLAVIGASAGFMVTRLVVGWARGRGSDLPGLLEAGRTRSLVENLAGLQDTELVSDLMVMNWLRGRSRAGREKDRRAGAEPVALGAPRRRALGLLGVLGILGARRLWRRGYVLSFAGVVVAWQVALAQAYGAWGRLITVVAWGIVCAAVYRATNFSRVTRALVTPWGYMLACVGLGIAVYAAWAESAAEVAAVAVIWGYMGWKRGKPAAEYRMSYFDSGMGVSFSPEIMRYYLRGLWPVAVAALLIGKGYI
;
A
#
# COMPACT_ATOMS: atom_id res chain seq x y z
N MET A 1 -7.64 1.82 -28.99
CA MET A 1 -7.55 1.67 -27.52
C MET A 1 -6.48 0.66 -27.10
N PHE A 2 -6.46 -0.59 -27.60
CA PHE A 2 -5.40 -1.57 -27.28
C PHE A 2 -3.98 -1.15 -27.69
N ALA A 3 -3.81 -0.48 -28.83
CA ALA A 3 -2.49 0.03 -29.27
C ALA A 3 -1.94 1.17 -28.38
N LEU A 4 -2.82 1.91 -27.69
CA LEU A 4 -2.42 2.98 -26.77
C LEU A 4 -1.94 2.39 -25.42
N ILE A 5 -2.55 1.28 -24.98
CA ILE A 5 -2.16 0.52 -23.79
C ILE A 5 -0.81 -0.19 -24.01
N ASP A 6 -0.56 -0.69 -25.22
CA ASP A 6 0.74 -1.26 -25.60
C ASP A 6 1.84 -0.17 -25.63
N LYS A 7 1.56 1.02 -26.18
CA LYS A 7 2.49 2.16 -26.08
C LYS A 7 2.70 2.60 -24.63
N LEU A 8 1.65 2.66 -23.81
CA LEU A 8 1.77 2.99 -22.38
C LEU A 8 2.66 1.97 -21.64
N SER A 9 2.61 0.70 -22.03
CA SER A 9 3.45 -0.37 -21.49
C SER A 9 4.94 -0.14 -21.76
N ASP A 10 5.31 0.36 -22.95
CA ASP A 10 6.71 0.68 -23.28
C ASP A 10 7.22 1.89 -22.48
N TYR A 11 6.36 2.89 -22.28
CA TYR A 11 6.69 4.02 -21.41
C TYR A 11 6.77 3.63 -19.93
N VAL A 12 5.93 2.71 -19.46
CA VAL A 12 6.01 2.16 -18.10
C VAL A 12 7.30 1.37 -17.89
N TYR A 13 7.86 0.72 -18.92
CA TYR A 13 9.18 0.07 -18.85
C TYR A 13 10.33 1.08 -18.69
N GLY A 14 10.31 2.18 -19.43
CA GLY A 14 11.28 3.27 -19.26
C GLY A 14 11.14 3.98 -17.90
N LEU A 15 9.90 4.26 -17.48
CA LEU A 15 9.57 4.84 -16.18
C LEU A 15 9.91 3.90 -15.02
N PHE A 16 9.85 2.58 -15.27
CA PHE A 16 10.25 1.55 -14.33
C PHE A 16 11.77 1.42 -14.21
N LEU A 17 12.52 1.39 -15.32
CA LEU A 17 13.98 1.36 -15.29
C LEU A 17 14.55 2.64 -14.68
N THR A 18 13.92 3.78 -14.92
CA THR A 18 14.26 5.06 -14.27
C THR A 18 13.83 5.08 -12.81
N ALA A 19 12.70 4.49 -12.40
CA ALA A 19 12.33 4.35 -10.99
C ALA A 19 13.23 3.36 -10.24
N LEU A 20 13.67 2.27 -10.89
CA LEU A 20 14.65 1.32 -10.36
C LEU A 20 16.02 1.99 -10.25
N GLY A 21 16.46 2.69 -11.28
CA GLY A 21 17.68 3.50 -11.28
C GLY A 21 17.64 4.64 -10.26
N ALA A 22 16.49 5.28 -10.07
CA ALA A 22 16.28 6.33 -9.07
C ALA A 22 16.16 5.76 -7.66
N ALA A 23 15.61 4.56 -7.46
CA ALA A 23 15.57 3.90 -6.15
C ALA A 23 16.96 3.37 -5.73
N LEU A 24 17.70 2.77 -6.68
CA LEU A 24 19.10 2.38 -6.50
C LEU A 24 19.97 3.63 -6.30
N GLY A 25 19.77 4.66 -7.12
CA GLY A 25 20.47 5.94 -7.06
C GLY A 25 20.16 6.71 -5.79
N ALA A 26 18.90 6.77 -5.34
CA ALA A 26 18.51 7.37 -4.07
C ALA A 26 19.07 6.58 -2.88
N GLY A 27 19.09 5.25 -2.93
CA GLY A 27 19.75 4.43 -1.90
C GLY A 27 21.26 4.70 -1.80
N VAL A 28 21.93 4.86 -2.95
CA VAL A 28 23.36 5.21 -3.04
C VAL A 28 23.63 6.65 -2.63
N MET A 29 22.75 7.59 -3.01
CA MET A 29 22.86 9.02 -2.72
C MET A 29 22.55 9.34 -1.25
N VAL A 30 21.54 8.69 -0.66
CA VAL A 30 21.25 8.75 0.79
C VAL A 30 22.45 8.28 1.61
N ARG A 31 23.17 7.27 1.12
CA ARG A 31 24.44 6.83 1.72
C ARG A 31 25.57 7.83 1.51
N ALA A 32 25.75 8.33 0.28
CA ALA A 32 26.78 9.32 -0.02
C ALA A 32 26.64 10.58 0.86
N MET A 33 25.40 10.91 1.25
CA MET A 33 25.08 12.02 2.12
C MET A 33 25.21 11.72 3.63
N ASN A 34 25.21 10.45 4.06
CA ASN A 34 25.25 10.07 5.49
C ASN A 34 26.24 8.92 5.78
N PRO A 35 27.56 9.12 5.60
CA PRO A 35 28.55 8.05 5.73
C PRO A 35 28.86 7.60 7.17
N LEU A 36 28.38 8.29 8.22
CA LEU A 36 28.95 8.19 9.58
C LEU A 36 27.96 8.09 10.75
N GLU A 37 26.64 8.04 10.56
CA GLU A 37 25.76 7.90 11.73
C GLU A 37 25.74 6.45 12.25
N PRO A 38 26.15 6.20 13.52
CA PRO A 38 25.93 4.91 14.15
C PRO A 38 24.43 4.71 14.30
N TYR A 39 23.86 3.77 13.53
CA TYR A 39 22.46 3.40 13.71
C TYR A 39 22.22 3.03 15.18
N ALA A 40 21.22 3.63 15.81
CA ALA A 40 20.82 3.26 17.18
C ALA A 40 20.33 1.80 17.28
N VAL A 41 20.10 1.14 16.13
CA VAL A 41 19.51 -0.19 16.00
C VAL A 41 20.51 -1.22 15.44
N PRO A 42 20.71 -2.37 16.13
CA PRO A 42 21.58 -3.45 15.65
C PRO A 42 21.20 -3.96 14.25
N ALA A 43 22.21 -4.36 13.47
CA ALA A 43 22.01 -4.83 12.09
C ALA A 43 21.06 -6.04 12.00
N SER A 44 21.13 -6.98 12.96
CA SER A 44 20.24 -8.14 13.02
C SER A 44 18.76 -7.74 13.13
N TRP A 45 18.46 -6.72 13.95
CA TRP A 45 17.10 -6.20 14.09
C TRP A 45 16.62 -5.49 12.82
N ARG A 46 17.49 -4.73 12.15
CA ARG A 46 17.19 -4.11 10.86
C ARG A 46 16.84 -5.15 9.80
N TRP A 47 17.65 -6.20 9.68
CA TRP A 47 17.37 -7.31 8.76
C TRP A 47 16.06 -8.03 9.09
N ALA A 48 15.83 -8.34 10.37
CA ALA A 48 14.58 -8.96 10.80
C ALA A 48 13.36 -8.08 10.48
N ALA A 49 13.45 -6.77 10.73
CA ALA A 49 12.39 -5.82 10.40
C ALA A 49 12.15 -5.71 8.90
N ALA A 50 13.20 -5.59 8.08
CA ALA A 50 13.09 -5.51 6.62
C ALA A 50 12.47 -6.77 6.01
N VAL A 51 12.88 -7.95 6.48
CA VAL A 51 12.29 -9.23 6.06
C VAL A 51 10.83 -9.33 6.49
N SER A 52 10.50 -8.90 7.71
CA SER A 52 9.13 -8.94 8.25
C SER A 52 8.19 -7.98 7.52
N ILE A 53 8.60 -6.71 7.37
CA ILE A 53 7.92 -5.72 6.52
C ILE A 53 7.75 -6.30 5.12
N GLY A 54 8.81 -6.94 4.63
CA GLY A 54 8.86 -7.52 3.33
C GLY A 54 7.80 -8.58 3.08
N ALA A 55 7.75 -9.56 3.98
CA ALA A 55 6.80 -10.65 3.98
C ALA A 55 5.36 -10.12 4.07
N VAL A 56 5.09 -9.14 4.94
CA VAL A 56 3.75 -8.53 5.06
C VAL A 56 3.35 -7.84 3.76
N LEU A 57 4.25 -7.07 3.14
CA LEU A 57 3.98 -6.41 1.87
C LEU A 57 3.73 -7.41 0.73
N VAL A 58 4.48 -8.51 0.66
CA VAL A 58 4.24 -9.59 -0.31
C VAL A 58 2.87 -10.24 -0.08
N VAL A 59 2.50 -10.52 1.18
CA VAL A 59 1.19 -11.10 1.52
C VAL A 59 0.04 -10.14 1.17
N LEU A 60 0.20 -8.85 1.46
CA LEU A 60 -0.77 -7.81 1.12
C LEU A 60 -0.89 -7.67 -0.41
N ALA A 61 0.23 -7.59 -1.12
CA ALA A 61 0.27 -7.52 -2.57
C ALA A 61 -0.43 -8.72 -3.19
N GLU A 62 -0.18 -9.93 -2.74
CA GLU A 62 -0.85 -11.11 -3.30
C GLU A 62 -2.34 -11.20 -2.97
N ARG A 63 -2.78 -10.61 -1.86
CA ARG A 63 -4.21 -10.57 -1.50
C ARG A 63 -4.98 -9.48 -2.24
N LEU A 64 -4.34 -8.33 -2.49
CA LEU A 64 -4.98 -7.18 -3.12
C LEU A 64 -4.83 -7.22 -4.65
N THR A 65 -3.69 -7.68 -5.13
CA THR A 65 -3.28 -7.76 -6.54
C THR A 65 -2.64 -9.12 -6.82
N PRO A 66 -3.45 -10.17 -7.03
CA PRO A 66 -2.91 -11.51 -7.24
C PRO A 66 -2.02 -11.54 -8.47
N LEU A 67 -0.85 -12.17 -8.33
CA LEU A 67 0.16 -12.19 -9.39
C LEU A 67 -0.32 -13.03 -10.58
N ARG A 68 -0.88 -14.20 -10.27
CA ARG A 68 -1.50 -15.09 -11.26
C ARG A 68 -3.01 -14.88 -11.30
N GLY A 69 -3.50 -14.52 -12.47
CA GLY A 69 -4.93 -14.44 -12.76
C GLY A 69 -5.16 -14.46 -14.27
N ILE A 70 -6.22 -15.13 -14.70
CA ILE A 70 -6.58 -15.24 -16.11
C ILE A 70 -7.89 -14.48 -16.34
N SER A 71 -7.86 -13.43 -17.15
CA SER A 71 -9.10 -12.75 -17.55
C SER A 71 -9.99 -13.72 -18.34
N ARG A 72 -11.32 -13.67 -18.13
CA ARG A 72 -12.28 -14.53 -18.84
C ARG A 72 -12.13 -14.46 -20.35
N GLU A 73 -11.92 -13.27 -20.90
CA GLU A 73 -11.71 -13.07 -22.34
C GLU A 73 -10.47 -13.82 -22.85
N ARG A 74 -9.30 -13.62 -22.22
CA ARG A 74 -8.08 -14.37 -22.60
C ARG A 74 -8.23 -15.88 -22.45
N TRP A 75 -8.99 -16.34 -21.45
CA TRP A 75 -9.29 -17.76 -21.30
C TRP A 75 -10.08 -18.29 -22.50
N VAL A 76 -11.21 -17.64 -22.84
CA VAL A 76 -12.09 -18.06 -23.94
C VAL A 76 -11.37 -18.02 -25.28
N TRP A 77 -10.66 -16.92 -25.56
CA TRP A 77 -10.14 -16.64 -26.89
C TRP A 77 -8.70 -17.11 -27.15
N ARG A 78 -7.90 -17.41 -26.11
CA ARG A 78 -6.50 -17.85 -26.29
C ARG A 78 -6.21 -19.18 -25.60
N TYR A 79 -6.42 -19.25 -24.29
CA TYR A 79 -5.91 -20.38 -23.50
C TYR A 79 -6.75 -21.65 -23.61
N ARG A 80 -8.09 -21.53 -23.77
CA ARG A 80 -8.98 -22.66 -23.99
C ARG A 80 -8.64 -23.39 -25.28
N LEU A 81 -8.40 -22.65 -26.36
CA LEU A 81 -8.03 -23.19 -27.67
C LEU A 81 -6.64 -23.83 -27.64
N ALA A 82 -5.67 -23.17 -27.01
CA ALA A 82 -4.29 -23.67 -26.93
C ALA A 82 -4.08 -24.82 -25.94
N ARG A 83 -5.10 -25.19 -25.13
CA ARG A 83 -5.02 -26.18 -24.03
C ARG A 83 -3.82 -25.98 -23.08
N ARG A 84 -3.33 -24.75 -22.95
CA ARG A 84 -2.16 -24.40 -22.13
C ARG A 84 -2.50 -23.26 -21.18
N LEU A 85 -2.02 -23.39 -19.95
CA LEU A 85 -2.12 -22.32 -18.96
C LEU A 85 -1.08 -21.23 -19.25
N PRO A 86 -1.39 -19.96 -18.92
CA PRO A 86 -0.45 -18.85 -19.10
C PRO A 86 0.84 -19.03 -18.30
N GLY A 87 1.95 -18.72 -18.97
CA GLY A 87 3.26 -18.51 -18.37
C GLY A 87 3.37 -17.12 -17.71
N ILE A 88 4.52 -16.48 -17.88
CA ILE A 88 4.79 -15.12 -17.41
C ILE A 88 4.13 -14.11 -18.35
N ASP A 89 3.34 -13.18 -17.81
CA ASP A 89 2.71 -12.11 -18.58
C ASP A 89 3.22 -10.71 -18.15
N ARG A 90 2.88 -9.66 -18.92
CA ARG A 90 3.44 -8.32 -18.70
C ARG A 90 3.20 -7.78 -17.29
N ALA A 91 2.03 -7.99 -16.69
CA ALA A 91 1.82 -7.50 -15.32
C ALA A 91 2.49 -8.38 -14.24
N VAL A 92 2.78 -9.67 -14.51
CA VAL A 92 3.72 -10.43 -13.66
C VAL A 92 5.11 -9.78 -13.70
N MET A 93 5.57 -9.35 -14.88
CA MET A 93 6.84 -8.62 -15.00
C MET A 93 6.80 -7.32 -14.21
N VAL A 94 5.81 -6.45 -14.45
CA VAL A 94 5.66 -5.15 -13.75
C VAL A 94 5.55 -5.32 -12.22
N GLN A 95 4.78 -6.29 -11.73
CA GLN A 95 4.66 -6.54 -10.28
C GLN A 95 5.94 -7.12 -9.68
N GLY A 96 6.65 -7.99 -10.41
CA GLY A 96 7.96 -8.50 -10.00
C GLY A 96 9.00 -7.37 -9.93
N ALA A 97 9.00 -6.51 -10.94
CA ALA A 97 9.79 -5.29 -11.04
C ALA A 97 9.54 -4.33 -9.86
N ALA A 98 8.27 -4.00 -9.58
CA ALA A 98 7.91 -3.17 -8.43
C ALA A 98 8.34 -3.81 -7.10
N SER A 99 8.26 -5.13 -6.99
CA SER A 99 8.73 -5.87 -5.81
C SER A 99 10.26 -5.83 -5.67
N ALA A 100 11.00 -5.83 -6.78
CA ALA A 100 12.45 -5.64 -6.80
C ALA A 100 12.85 -4.25 -6.29
N VAL A 101 12.13 -3.19 -6.70
CA VAL A 101 12.34 -1.82 -6.20
C VAL A 101 12.12 -1.74 -4.69
N VAL A 102 11.05 -2.34 -4.18
CA VAL A 102 10.79 -2.42 -2.73
C VAL A 102 11.91 -3.20 -2.02
N GLY A 103 12.36 -4.31 -2.60
CA GLY A 103 13.47 -5.10 -2.08
C GLY A 103 14.79 -4.31 -2.04
N ALA A 104 15.10 -3.57 -3.10
CA ALA A 104 16.29 -2.70 -3.18
C ALA A 104 16.22 -1.60 -2.11
N PHE A 105 15.06 -0.96 -1.98
CA PHE A 105 14.82 0.05 -0.96
C PHE A 105 15.02 -0.52 0.45
N LEU A 106 14.44 -1.68 0.76
CA LEU A 106 14.61 -2.32 2.06
C LEU A 106 16.06 -2.80 2.31
N GLY A 107 16.74 -3.31 1.27
CA GLY A 107 18.13 -3.75 1.35
C GLY A 107 19.14 -2.63 1.57
N ALA A 108 18.84 -1.43 1.04
CA ALA A 108 19.65 -0.24 1.28
C ALA A 108 19.61 0.17 2.77
N VAL A 109 18.52 -0.16 3.49
CA VAL A 109 18.42 0.12 4.92
C VAL A 109 19.26 -0.85 5.77
N THR A 110 19.35 -2.11 5.35
CA THR A 110 19.83 -3.20 6.21
C THR A 110 21.33 -3.45 6.10
N GLY A 111 21.97 -3.06 5.00
CA GLY A 111 23.38 -3.33 4.76
C GLY A 111 24.12 -2.18 4.07
N TYR A 112 25.37 -1.98 4.47
CA TYR A 112 26.29 -1.01 3.86
C TYR A 112 26.84 -1.46 2.50
N SER A 113 26.46 -2.65 2.02
CA SER A 113 27.02 -3.26 0.81
C SER A 113 26.04 -3.21 -0.35
N PHE A 114 26.56 -2.88 -1.53
CA PHE A 114 25.82 -2.95 -2.78
C PHE A 114 25.23 -4.35 -3.03
N LEU A 115 25.94 -5.38 -2.55
CA LEU A 115 25.47 -6.77 -2.57
C LEU A 115 24.20 -7.00 -1.72
N ALA A 116 24.03 -6.31 -0.59
CA ALA A 116 22.81 -6.41 0.21
C ALA A 116 21.61 -5.81 -0.53
N VAL A 117 21.80 -4.70 -1.24
CA VAL A 117 20.76 -4.07 -2.08
C VAL A 117 20.34 -4.98 -3.22
N ILE A 118 21.32 -5.53 -3.96
CA ILE A 118 21.06 -6.47 -5.06
C ILE A 118 20.39 -7.74 -4.53
N GLY A 119 20.94 -8.33 -3.46
CA GLY A 119 20.44 -9.55 -2.85
C GLY A 119 19.02 -9.39 -2.33
N ALA A 120 18.71 -8.28 -1.67
CA ALA A 120 17.35 -7.98 -1.20
C ALA A 120 16.40 -7.74 -2.39
N SER A 121 16.81 -6.97 -3.40
CA SER A 121 16.03 -6.73 -4.62
C SER A 121 15.65 -8.04 -5.32
N ALA A 122 16.64 -8.88 -5.62
CA ALA A 122 16.44 -10.18 -6.26
C ALA A 122 15.62 -11.12 -5.36
N GLY A 123 15.96 -11.20 -4.08
CA GLY A 123 15.27 -12.07 -3.12
C GLY A 123 13.79 -11.71 -2.98
N PHE A 124 13.44 -10.42 -3.00
CA PHE A 124 12.05 -9.98 -2.89
C PHE A 124 11.25 -10.25 -4.16
N MET A 125 11.86 -10.00 -5.32
CA MET A 125 11.29 -10.34 -6.62
C MET A 125 11.03 -11.85 -6.72
N VAL A 126 12.03 -12.67 -6.40
CA VAL A 126 11.92 -14.14 -6.42
C VAL A 126 10.87 -14.61 -5.42
N THR A 127 10.87 -14.09 -4.19
CA THR A 127 9.87 -14.44 -3.17
C THR A 127 8.46 -14.11 -3.65
N ARG A 128 8.26 -12.93 -4.26
CA ARG A 128 6.98 -12.53 -4.83
C ARG A 128 6.52 -13.49 -5.93
N LEU A 129 7.43 -13.88 -6.83
CA LEU A 129 7.16 -14.84 -7.91
C LEU A 129 6.84 -16.23 -7.35
N VAL A 130 7.64 -16.75 -6.42
CA VAL A 130 7.44 -18.06 -5.78
C VAL A 130 6.10 -18.11 -5.03
N VAL A 131 5.76 -17.09 -4.24
CA VAL A 131 4.48 -17.04 -3.52
C VAL A 131 3.30 -16.99 -4.50
N GLY A 132 3.38 -16.16 -5.54
CA GLY A 132 2.34 -16.10 -6.57
C GLY A 132 2.20 -17.41 -7.35
N TRP A 133 3.30 -18.10 -7.57
CA TRP A 133 3.31 -19.37 -8.29
C TRP A 133 2.85 -20.56 -7.42
N ALA A 134 3.24 -20.58 -6.15
CA ALA A 134 2.77 -21.55 -5.16
C ALA A 134 1.26 -21.42 -4.91
N ARG A 135 0.72 -20.19 -4.86
CA ARG A 135 -0.75 -19.97 -4.77
C ARG A 135 -1.51 -20.36 -6.03
N GLY A 136 -0.84 -20.34 -7.18
CA GLY A 136 -1.41 -20.76 -8.47
C GLY A 136 -1.28 -22.27 -8.74
N ARG A 137 -0.33 -22.96 -8.10
CA ARG A 137 -0.22 -24.42 -8.15
C ARG A 137 -1.34 -25.03 -7.31
N GLY A 138 -2.25 -25.74 -7.97
CA GLY A 138 -3.41 -26.35 -7.33
C GLY A 138 -4.65 -25.45 -7.26
N SER A 139 -4.64 -24.25 -7.84
CA SER A 139 -5.87 -23.49 -8.03
C SER A 139 -6.65 -24.01 -9.23
N ASP A 140 -7.87 -24.49 -9.00
CA ASP A 140 -8.80 -24.83 -10.07
C ASP A 140 -9.00 -23.64 -11.02
N LEU A 141 -9.39 -23.93 -12.28
CA LEU A 141 -9.69 -22.91 -13.29
C LEU A 141 -10.62 -21.79 -12.78
N PRO A 142 -11.69 -22.05 -12.00
CA PRO A 142 -12.50 -21.00 -11.39
C PRO A 142 -11.69 -20.03 -10.51
N GLY A 143 -10.73 -20.54 -9.73
CA GLY A 143 -9.87 -19.72 -8.88
C GLY A 143 -8.93 -18.81 -9.69
N LEU A 144 -8.42 -19.29 -10.82
CA LEU A 144 -7.60 -18.49 -11.74
C LEU A 144 -8.42 -17.41 -12.45
N LEU A 145 -9.67 -17.72 -12.84
CA LEU A 145 -10.59 -16.77 -13.45
C LEU A 145 -11.05 -15.68 -12.46
N GLU A 146 -11.29 -16.05 -11.21
CA GLU A 146 -11.61 -15.10 -10.14
C GLU A 146 -10.43 -14.18 -9.82
N ALA A 147 -9.21 -14.73 -9.73
CA ALA A 147 -8.00 -13.94 -9.56
C ALA A 147 -7.77 -13.01 -10.77
N GLY A 148 -8.06 -13.48 -11.98
CA GLY A 148 -8.00 -12.67 -13.20
C GLY A 148 -8.99 -11.51 -13.21
N ARG A 149 -10.21 -11.72 -12.71
CA ARG A 149 -11.20 -10.64 -12.52
C ARG A 149 -10.70 -9.62 -11.50
N THR A 150 -10.15 -10.07 -10.38
CA THR A 150 -9.59 -9.18 -9.36
C THR A 150 -8.46 -8.32 -9.94
N ARG A 151 -7.57 -8.96 -10.70
CA ARG A 151 -6.45 -8.29 -11.36
C ARG A 151 -6.92 -7.28 -12.42
N SER A 152 -7.84 -7.65 -13.29
CA SER A 152 -8.36 -6.72 -14.31
C SER A 152 -9.09 -5.54 -13.68
N LEU A 153 -9.81 -5.75 -12.58
CA LEU A 153 -10.42 -4.66 -11.82
C LEU A 153 -9.36 -3.70 -11.28
N VAL A 154 -8.26 -4.20 -10.71
CA VAL A 154 -7.19 -3.35 -10.18
C VAL A 154 -6.38 -2.66 -11.28
N GLU A 155 -6.13 -3.32 -12.40
CA GLU A 155 -5.49 -2.69 -13.57
C GLU A 155 -6.34 -1.50 -14.07
N ASN A 156 -7.67 -1.67 -14.11
CA ASN A 156 -8.59 -0.60 -14.49
C ASN A 156 -8.75 0.48 -13.40
N LEU A 157 -8.44 0.19 -12.14
CA LEU A 157 -8.52 1.16 -11.05
C LEU A 157 -7.51 2.30 -11.20
N ALA A 158 -6.37 2.07 -11.87
CA ALA A 158 -5.44 3.16 -12.16
C ALA A 158 -6.05 4.22 -13.09
N GLY A 159 -7.01 3.83 -13.94
CA GLY A 159 -7.78 4.75 -14.79
C GLY A 159 -9.03 5.33 -14.13
N LEU A 160 -9.55 4.68 -13.08
CA LEU A 160 -10.75 5.13 -12.36
C LEU A 160 -10.36 6.00 -11.17
N GLN A 161 -10.50 7.31 -11.34
CA GLN A 161 -10.07 8.32 -10.37
C GLN A 161 -11.13 8.60 -9.31
N ASP A 162 -11.68 7.53 -8.74
CA ASP A 162 -12.68 7.57 -7.69
C ASP A 162 -12.15 6.88 -6.42
N THR A 163 -11.88 7.70 -5.41
CA THR A 163 -11.32 7.22 -4.13
C THR A 163 -12.23 6.26 -3.38
N GLU A 164 -13.54 6.37 -3.54
CA GLU A 164 -14.49 5.49 -2.87
C GLU A 164 -14.56 4.14 -3.58
N LEU A 165 -14.68 4.17 -4.90
CA LEU A 165 -14.68 2.97 -5.72
C LEU A 165 -13.41 2.14 -5.50
N VAL A 166 -12.23 2.79 -5.51
CA VAL A 166 -10.94 2.15 -5.18
C VAL A 166 -10.96 1.55 -3.78
N SER A 167 -11.47 2.30 -2.79
CA SER A 167 -11.53 1.80 -1.42
C SER A 167 -12.44 0.58 -1.28
N ASP A 168 -13.60 0.59 -1.91
CA ASP A 168 -14.58 -0.48 -1.79
C ASP A 168 -14.13 -1.74 -2.53
N LEU A 169 -13.48 -1.58 -3.69
CA LEU A 169 -12.84 -2.67 -4.41
C LEU A 169 -11.73 -3.33 -3.57
N MET A 170 -10.87 -2.54 -2.90
CA MET A 170 -9.86 -3.09 -2.01
C MET A 170 -10.48 -3.90 -0.85
N VAL A 171 -11.57 -3.40 -0.27
CA VAL A 171 -12.28 -4.07 0.83
C VAL A 171 -12.92 -5.37 0.35
N MET A 172 -13.56 -5.36 -0.82
CA MET A 172 -14.14 -6.55 -1.43
C MET A 172 -13.07 -7.61 -1.71
N ASN A 173 -11.93 -7.22 -2.27
CA ASN A 173 -10.82 -8.13 -2.53
C ASN A 173 -10.26 -8.73 -1.23
N TRP A 174 -10.08 -7.90 -0.20
CA TRP A 174 -9.63 -8.34 1.11
C TRP A 174 -10.60 -9.34 1.78
N LEU A 175 -11.90 -9.06 1.75
CA LEU A 175 -12.92 -9.94 2.32
C LEU A 175 -13.02 -11.27 1.58
N ARG A 176 -12.99 -11.24 0.24
CA ARG A 176 -12.95 -12.46 -0.60
C ARG A 176 -11.74 -13.32 -0.29
N GLY A 177 -10.56 -12.70 -0.11
CA GLY A 177 -9.34 -13.40 0.27
C GLY A 177 -9.45 -14.11 1.63
N ARG A 178 -10.13 -13.51 2.62
CA ARG A 178 -10.40 -14.15 3.92
C ARG A 178 -11.37 -15.33 3.81
N SER A 179 -12.44 -15.20 3.03
CA SER A 179 -13.38 -16.31 2.81
C SER A 179 -12.74 -17.50 2.08
N ARG A 180 -11.71 -17.27 1.25
CA ARG A 180 -10.92 -18.34 0.63
C ARG A 180 -10.06 -19.08 1.66
N ALA A 181 -9.34 -18.34 2.50
CA ALA A 181 -8.51 -18.92 3.55
C ALA A 181 -9.33 -19.70 4.60
N GLY A 182 -10.53 -19.22 4.93
CA GLY A 182 -11.49 -19.93 5.79
C GLY A 182 -11.95 -21.25 5.17
N ARG A 183 -12.50 -21.21 3.94
CA ARG A 183 -12.98 -22.42 3.25
C ARG A 183 -11.89 -23.48 3.02
N GLU A 184 -10.65 -23.06 2.76
CA GLU A 184 -9.54 -23.99 2.59
C GLU A 184 -9.10 -24.62 3.91
N LYS A 185 -9.17 -23.86 5.02
CA LYS A 185 -8.94 -24.38 6.37
C LYS A 185 -10.05 -25.34 6.79
N ASP A 186 -11.31 -25.00 6.52
CA ASP A 186 -12.48 -25.82 6.85
C ASP A 186 -12.50 -27.13 6.04
N ARG A 187 -12.14 -27.07 4.74
CA ARG A 187 -11.94 -28.26 3.90
C ARG A 187 -10.83 -29.19 4.41
N ARG A 188 -9.70 -28.63 4.85
CA ARG A 188 -8.59 -29.43 5.40
C ARG A 188 -8.91 -30.01 6.78
N ALA A 189 -9.81 -29.37 7.52
CA ALA A 189 -10.25 -29.81 8.85
C ALA A 189 -11.49 -30.74 8.81
N GLY A 190 -12.06 -31.01 7.64
CA GLY A 190 -13.30 -31.80 7.52
C GLY A 190 -14.49 -31.19 8.26
N ALA A 191 -14.44 -29.89 8.57
CA ALA A 191 -15.43 -29.23 9.42
C ALA A 191 -16.57 -28.65 8.58
N GLU A 192 -17.77 -29.17 8.78
CA GLU A 192 -19.02 -28.54 8.36
C GLU A 192 -19.14 -27.13 9.01
N PRO A 193 -19.52 -26.10 8.27
CA PRO A 193 -19.60 -24.75 8.80
C PRO A 193 -20.78 -24.62 9.78
N VAL A 194 -20.49 -24.68 11.08
CA VAL A 194 -21.46 -24.34 12.13
C VAL A 194 -21.73 -22.84 12.07
N ALA A 195 -22.96 -22.48 11.71
CA ALA A 195 -23.46 -21.12 11.72
C ALA A 195 -23.50 -20.59 13.17
N LEU A 196 -22.43 -19.90 13.58
CA LEU A 196 -22.41 -19.16 14.85
C LEU A 196 -23.35 -17.95 14.75
N GLY A 197 -24.59 -18.15 15.19
CA GLY A 197 -25.49 -17.08 15.61
C GLY A 197 -24.83 -16.29 16.74
N ALA A 198 -24.52 -15.02 16.50
CA ALA A 198 -24.02 -14.13 17.54
C ALA A 198 -25.19 -13.39 18.21
N PRO A 199 -25.22 -13.29 19.55
CA PRO A 199 -26.37 -12.80 20.29
C PRO A 199 -26.51 -11.28 20.25
N ARG A 200 -27.78 -10.89 20.37
CA ARG A 200 -28.35 -9.57 20.66
C ARG A 200 -27.62 -8.92 21.85
N ARG A 201 -26.96 -7.77 21.67
CA ARG A 201 -26.54 -6.90 22.78
C ARG A 201 -27.23 -5.54 22.66
N ARG A 202 -28.10 -5.28 23.64
CA ARG A 202 -28.81 -4.03 23.94
C ARG A 202 -27.86 -3.01 24.58
N ALA A 203 -28.27 -1.74 24.46
CA ALA A 203 -27.91 -0.58 25.27
C ALA A 203 -26.45 -0.11 25.20
N LEU A 204 -26.07 0.50 24.08
CA LEU A 204 -25.11 1.60 24.08
C LEU A 204 -25.78 2.82 23.45
N GLY A 205 -25.51 4.02 24.00
CA GLY A 205 -25.90 5.26 23.36
C GLY A 205 -25.37 5.32 21.91
N LEU A 206 -26.01 6.13 21.07
CA LEU A 206 -25.72 6.21 19.62
C LEU A 206 -24.22 6.37 19.31
N LEU A 207 -23.49 7.14 20.13
CA LEU A 207 -22.03 7.30 20.01
C LEU A 207 -21.24 6.01 20.32
N GLY A 208 -21.64 5.24 21.33
CA GLY A 208 -21.01 3.97 21.69
C GLY A 208 -21.26 2.88 20.64
N VAL A 209 -22.47 2.84 20.06
CA VAL A 209 -22.77 1.95 18.93
C VAL A 209 -21.95 2.32 17.70
N LEU A 210 -21.87 3.60 17.35
CA LEU A 210 -21.05 4.08 16.23
C LEU A 210 -19.56 3.81 16.43
N GLY A 211 -19.05 3.95 17.67
CA GLY A 211 -17.70 3.54 18.03
C GLY A 211 -17.46 2.05 17.76
N ILE A 212 -18.28 1.17 18.33
CA ILE A 212 -18.14 -0.28 18.14
C ILE A 212 -18.24 -0.66 16.65
N LEU A 213 -19.14 -0.04 15.89
CA LEU A 213 -19.25 -0.24 14.45
C LEU A 213 -17.99 0.25 13.71
N GLY A 214 -17.44 1.41 14.09
CA GLY A 214 -16.18 1.94 13.56
C GLY A 214 -15.01 0.98 13.78
N ALA A 215 -14.84 0.49 15.02
CA ALA A 215 -13.83 -0.50 15.35
C ALA A 215 -14.02 -1.82 14.57
N ARG A 216 -15.25 -2.34 14.48
CA ARG A 216 -15.57 -3.54 13.68
C ARG A 216 -15.26 -3.34 12.20
N ARG A 217 -15.56 -2.16 11.64
CA ARG A 217 -15.28 -1.83 10.24
C ARG A 217 -13.78 -1.73 9.99
N LEU A 218 -13.02 -1.13 10.90
CA LEU A 218 -11.56 -1.08 10.82
C LEU A 218 -10.95 -2.48 10.92
N TRP A 219 -11.43 -3.32 11.85
CA TRP A 219 -11.01 -4.73 11.96
C TRP A 219 -11.32 -5.54 10.70
N ARG A 220 -12.49 -5.31 10.08
CA ARG A 220 -12.82 -5.91 8.78
C ARG A 220 -11.97 -5.36 7.64
N ARG A 221 -11.29 -4.23 7.80
CA ARG A 221 -10.29 -3.68 6.88
C ARG A 221 -8.88 -3.96 7.39
N GLY A 222 -8.61 -5.20 7.83
CA GLY A 222 -7.34 -5.61 8.42
C GLY A 222 -6.08 -5.26 7.62
N TYR A 223 -6.16 -5.05 6.30
CA TYR A 223 -5.04 -4.52 5.51
C TYR A 223 -4.56 -3.14 5.96
N VAL A 224 -5.45 -2.27 6.47
CA VAL A 224 -5.10 -0.96 7.03
C VAL A 224 -4.29 -1.12 8.31
N LEU A 225 -4.68 -2.08 9.17
CA LEU A 225 -3.95 -2.40 10.39
C LEU A 225 -2.59 -3.05 10.08
N SER A 226 -2.53 -3.96 9.11
CA SER A 226 -1.27 -4.53 8.64
C SER A 226 -0.33 -3.46 8.07
N PHE A 227 -0.87 -2.52 7.29
CA PHE A 227 -0.09 -1.40 6.76
C PHE A 227 0.39 -0.47 7.88
N ALA A 228 -0.47 -0.13 8.85
CA ALA A 228 -0.05 0.63 10.04
C ALA A 228 1.07 -0.08 10.80
N GLY A 229 0.96 -1.40 11.02
CA GLY A 229 2.02 -2.20 11.64
C GLY A 229 3.33 -2.17 10.86
N VAL A 230 3.28 -2.22 9.53
CA VAL A 230 4.46 -2.05 8.66
C VAL A 230 5.09 -0.67 8.86
N VAL A 231 4.30 0.41 8.93
CA VAL A 231 4.83 1.76 9.14
C VAL A 231 5.41 1.94 10.54
N VAL A 232 4.85 1.30 11.58
CA VAL A 232 5.45 1.29 12.93
C VAL A 232 6.78 0.52 12.90
N ALA A 233 6.82 -0.67 12.30
CA ALA A 233 8.06 -1.44 12.17
C ALA A 233 9.14 -0.68 11.40
N TRP A 234 8.75 0.04 10.34
CA TRP A 234 9.61 0.96 9.61
C TRP A 234 10.15 2.06 10.54
N GLN A 235 9.28 2.76 11.28
CA GLN A 235 9.68 3.84 12.19
C GLN A 235 10.69 3.40 13.24
N VAL A 236 10.44 2.25 13.88
CA VAL A 236 11.25 1.78 15.00
C VAL A 236 12.58 1.19 14.54
N ALA A 237 12.63 0.52 13.39
CA ALA A 237 13.81 -0.25 12.99
C ALA A 237 14.60 0.36 11.82
N LEU A 238 13.95 1.09 10.92
CA LEU A 238 14.50 1.41 9.59
C LEU A 238 14.53 2.91 9.28
N ALA A 239 13.60 3.70 9.79
CA ALA A 239 13.46 5.11 9.43
C ALA A 239 14.69 5.95 9.84
N GLN A 240 15.25 5.66 11.02
CA GLN A 240 16.45 6.35 11.52
C GLN A 240 17.64 6.21 10.57
N ALA A 241 17.73 5.09 9.84
CA ALA A 241 18.83 4.86 8.89
C ALA A 241 18.76 5.76 7.64
N TYR A 242 17.62 6.41 7.38
CA TYR A 242 17.43 7.36 6.29
C TYR A 242 17.47 8.82 6.76
N GLY A 243 17.69 9.08 8.06
CA GLY A 243 17.64 10.41 8.65
C GLY A 243 16.36 11.17 8.26
N ALA A 244 16.54 12.36 7.68
CA ALA A 244 15.45 13.21 7.19
C ALA A 244 14.53 12.52 6.17
N TRP A 245 15.07 11.70 5.28
CA TRP A 245 14.25 10.96 4.29
C TRP A 245 13.37 9.93 4.97
N GLY A 246 13.86 9.29 6.04
CA GLY A 246 13.09 8.32 6.81
C GLY A 246 11.94 8.96 7.56
N ARG A 247 12.17 10.16 8.12
CA ARG A 247 11.13 11.02 8.70
C ARG A 247 10.06 11.39 7.67
N LEU A 248 10.46 11.85 6.48
CA LEU A 248 9.50 12.21 5.43
C LEU A 248 8.67 11.04 4.93
N ILE A 249 9.29 9.87 4.72
CA ILE A 249 8.58 8.65 4.33
C ILE A 249 7.55 8.26 5.41
N THR A 250 7.93 8.36 6.68
CA THR A 250 7.01 8.15 7.81
C THR A 250 5.84 9.12 7.79
N VAL A 251 6.08 10.42 7.59
CA VAL A 251 5.03 11.44 7.52
C VAL A 251 4.03 11.09 6.41
N VAL A 252 4.51 10.74 5.22
CA VAL A 252 3.65 10.37 4.09
C VAL A 252 2.89 9.07 4.37
N ALA A 253 3.58 8.01 4.80
CA ALA A 253 3.01 6.68 4.97
C ALA A 253 1.97 6.64 6.09
N TRP A 254 2.25 7.26 7.23
CA TRP A 254 1.29 7.35 8.33
C TRP A 254 0.12 8.28 8.02
N GLY A 255 0.34 9.35 7.25
CA GLY A 255 -0.74 10.19 6.74
C GLY A 255 -1.74 9.42 5.86
N ILE A 256 -1.28 8.43 5.09
CA ILE A 256 -2.14 7.50 4.35
C ILE A 256 -2.95 6.61 5.31
N VAL A 257 -2.34 6.12 6.41
CA VAL A 257 -3.04 5.37 7.46
C VAL A 257 -4.15 6.21 8.06
N CYS A 258 -3.87 7.46 8.45
CA CYS A 258 -4.86 8.39 9.00
C CYS A 258 -6.04 8.59 8.04
N ALA A 259 -5.76 8.75 6.74
CA ALA A 259 -6.80 8.89 5.71
C ALA A 259 -7.66 7.62 5.57
N ALA A 260 -7.04 6.44 5.63
CA ALA A 260 -7.74 5.17 5.57
C ALA A 260 -8.62 4.94 6.81
N VAL A 261 -8.13 5.30 8.01
CA VAL A 261 -8.89 5.22 9.27
C VAL A 261 -10.07 6.18 9.24
N TYR A 262 -9.87 7.43 8.84
CA TYR A 262 -10.94 8.42 8.70
C TYR A 262 -12.03 7.92 7.74
N ARG A 263 -11.65 7.41 6.56
CA ARG A 263 -12.59 6.88 5.58
C ARG A 263 -13.34 5.65 6.10
N ALA A 264 -12.65 4.75 6.79
CA ALA A 264 -13.25 3.54 7.34
C ALA A 264 -14.29 3.84 8.42
N THR A 265 -14.12 4.95 9.16
CA THR A 265 -14.97 5.33 10.29
C THR A 265 -15.93 6.47 9.95
N ASN A 266 -15.95 6.92 8.69
CA ASN A 266 -16.90 7.91 8.20
C ASN A 266 -18.28 7.26 8.01
N PHE A 267 -19.24 7.73 8.82
CA PHE A 267 -20.65 7.34 8.80
C PHE A 267 -21.56 8.45 8.27
N SER A 268 -21.02 9.50 7.65
CA SER A 268 -21.80 10.66 7.14
C SER A 268 -22.98 10.32 6.24
N ARG A 269 -22.95 9.15 5.58
CA ARG A 269 -24.07 8.63 4.75
C ARG A 269 -25.23 8.04 5.55
N VAL A 270 -24.97 7.61 6.80
CA VAL A 270 -25.92 6.91 7.66
C VAL A 270 -26.37 7.81 8.81
N THR A 271 -25.47 8.63 9.35
CA THR A 271 -25.76 9.55 10.45
C THR A 271 -25.04 10.88 10.22
N ARG A 272 -25.66 12.01 10.63
CA ARG A 272 -25.02 13.34 10.60
C ARG A 272 -23.96 13.53 11.70
N ALA A 273 -23.73 12.51 12.54
CA ALA A 273 -22.78 12.59 13.65
C ALA A 273 -21.33 12.54 13.15
N LEU A 274 -20.71 13.72 13.03
CA LEU A 274 -19.32 13.89 12.57
C LEU A 274 -18.27 13.47 13.62
N VAL A 275 -18.64 13.24 14.87
CA VAL A 275 -17.69 13.03 15.99
C VAL A 275 -16.91 11.71 15.86
N THR A 276 -17.53 10.66 15.34
CA THR A 276 -16.92 9.32 15.26
C THR A 276 -15.65 9.27 14.40
N PRO A 277 -15.62 9.74 13.13
CA PRO A 277 -14.41 9.67 12.32
C PRO A 277 -13.26 10.52 12.86
N TRP A 278 -13.55 11.67 13.48
CA TRP A 278 -12.53 12.52 14.09
C TRP A 278 -11.91 11.86 15.33
N GLY A 279 -12.70 11.20 16.18
CA GLY A 279 -12.16 10.48 17.35
C GLY A 279 -11.16 9.39 16.96
N TYR A 280 -11.49 8.56 15.97
CA TYR A 280 -10.57 7.54 15.45
C TYR A 280 -9.34 8.14 14.76
N MET A 281 -9.51 9.23 14.01
CA MET A 281 -8.40 9.90 13.35
C MET A 281 -7.43 10.51 14.36
N LEU A 282 -7.94 11.21 15.38
CA LEU A 282 -7.11 11.80 16.44
C LEU A 282 -6.39 10.72 17.25
N ALA A 283 -7.04 9.58 17.56
CA ALA A 283 -6.38 8.44 18.17
C ALA A 283 -5.26 7.87 17.27
N CYS A 284 -5.50 7.78 15.96
CA CYS A 284 -4.48 7.34 14.99
C CYS A 284 -3.30 8.31 14.89
N VAL A 285 -3.57 9.62 14.94
CA VAL A 285 -2.54 10.68 14.99
C VAL A 285 -1.74 10.55 16.28
N GLY A 286 -2.40 10.44 17.44
CA GLY A 286 -1.75 10.28 18.74
C GLY A 286 -0.86 9.04 18.81
N LEU A 287 -1.31 7.89 18.29
CA LEU A 287 -0.51 6.68 18.20
C LEU A 287 0.73 6.87 17.31
N GLY A 288 0.57 7.56 16.17
CA GLY A 288 1.71 7.88 15.30
C GLY A 288 2.72 8.79 16.00
N ILE A 289 2.23 9.81 16.71
CA ILE A 289 3.07 10.78 17.40
C ILE A 289 3.84 10.11 18.53
N ALA A 290 3.20 9.22 19.28
CA ALA A 290 3.84 8.49 20.37
C ALA A 290 5.08 7.70 19.89
N VAL A 291 5.06 7.18 18.66
CA VAL A 291 6.21 6.50 18.04
C VAL A 291 7.19 7.50 17.40
N TYR A 292 6.68 8.53 16.72
CA TYR A 292 7.48 9.52 16.01
C TYR A 292 8.32 10.40 16.95
N ALA A 293 7.74 10.81 18.08
CA ALA A 293 8.37 11.71 19.04
C ALA A 293 9.66 11.15 19.66
N ALA A 294 9.85 9.83 19.65
CA ALA A 294 11.04 9.19 20.20
C ALA A 294 12.34 9.53 19.43
N TRP A 295 12.23 10.08 18.22
CA TRP A 295 13.36 10.36 17.34
C TRP A 295 13.17 11.62 16.47
N ALA A 296 12.19 12.46 16.84
CA ALA A 296 12.02 13.79 16.27
C ALA A 296 13.07 14.75 16.85
N GLU A 297 13.48 15.76 16.09
CA GLU A 297 14.53 16.70 16.51
C GLU A 297 13.98 17.82 17.40
N SER A 298 12.67 18.10 17.33
CA SER A 298 12.05 19.15 18.14
C SER A 298 10.57 18.90 18.42
N ALA A 299 10.07 19.50 19.51
CA ALA A 299 8.64 19.52 19.80
C ALA A 299 7.82 20.24 18.72
N ALA A 300 8.41 21.24 18.07
CA ALA A 300 7.79 21.97 16.97
C ALA A 300 7.58 21.07 15.74
N GLU A 301 8.56 20.22 15.43
CA GLU A 301 8.44 19.20 14.37
C GLU A 301 7.30 18.22 14.67
N VAL A 302 7.25 17.69 15.90
CA VAL A 302 6.19 16.77 16.32
C VAL A 302 4.81 17.41 16.18
N ALA A 303 4.66 18.67 16.62
CA ALA A 303 3.41 19.42 16.50
C ALA A 303 3.03 19.65 15.02
N ALA A 304 4.00 20.00 14.18
CA ALA A 304 3.76 20.18 12.74
C ALA A 304 3.31 18.86 12.09
N VAL A 305 3.98 17.74 12.38
CA VAL A 305 3.64 16.41 11.86
C VAL A 305 2.25 15.99 12.33
N ALA A 306 1.87 16.27 13.57
CA ALA A 306 0.53 16.03 14.10
C ALA A 306 -0.55 16.73 13.26
N VAL A 307 -0.34 18.02 12.97
CA VAL A 307 -1.24 18.85 12.16
C VAL A 307 -1.28 18.33 10.71
N ILE A 308 -0.13 17.97 10.14
CA ILE A 308 -0.03 17.41 8.79
C ILE A 308 -0.83 16.10 8.69
N TRP A 309 -0.69 15.18 9.65
CA TRP A 309 -1.45 13.93 9.65
C TRP A 309 -2.95 14.15 9.85
N GLY A 310 -3.35 15.09 10.70
CA GLY A 310 -4.74 15.49 10.84
C GLY A 310 -5.32 16.04 9.53
N TYR A 311 -4.59 16.93 8.86
CA TYR A 311 -4.99 17.50 7.57
C TYR A 311 -5.03 16.44 6.46
N MET A 312 -3.98 15.61 6.35
CA MET A 312 -3.93 14.51 5.37
C MET A 312 -5.08 13.53 5.58
N GLY A 313 -5.30 13.13 6.83
CA GLY A 313 -6.38 12.23 7.22
C GLY A 313 -7.75 12.76 6.81
N TRP A 314 -8.02 14.03 7.13
CA TRP A 314 -9.27 14.70 6.77
C TRP A 314 -9.42 14.91 5.26
N LYS A 315 -8.42 15.51 4.60
CA LYS A 315 -8.51 15.92 3.18
C LYS A 315 -8.52 14.72 2.24
N ARG A 316 -7.70 13.69 2.49
CA ARG A 316 -7.66 12.45 1.69
C ARG A 316 -8.75 11.45 2.10
N GLY A 317 -9.23 11.54 3.34
CA GLY A 317 -10.33 10.71 3.84
C GLY A 317 -11.68 11.04 3.20
N LYS A 318 -11.86 12.27 2.71
CA LYS A 318 -13.06 12.69 1.98
C LYS A 318 -13.17 12.04 0.59
N PRO A 319 -14.40 11.81 0.09
CA PRO A 319 -14.61 11.38 -1.29
C PRO A 319 -13.98 12.36 -2.29
N ALA A 320 -13.39 11.83 -3.34
CA ALA A 320 -13.06 12.53 -4.57
C ALA A 320 -13.30 11.59 -5.74
N ALA A 321 -13.87 12.18 -6.79
CA ALA A 321 -13.94 11.59 -8.10
C ALA A 321 -13.60 12.67 -9.13
N GLU A 322 -12.73 12.35 -10.08
CA GLU A 322 -12.47 13.21 -11.24
C GLU A 322 -13.09 12.56 -12.49
N TYR A 323 -14.00 13.28 -13.14
CA TYR A 323 -14.74 12.81 -14.32
C TYR A 323 -14.36 13.59 -15.60
N ARG A 324 -13.55 14.64 -15.49
CA ARG A 324 -13.06 15.44 -16.62
C ARG A 324 -11.58 15.15 -16.79
N MET A 325 -11.17 14.77 -17.99
CA MET A 325 -9.78 14.61 -18.38
C MET A 325 -9.47 15.65 -19.44
N SER A 326 -8.78 16.73 -19.06
CA SER A 326 -8.12 17.59 -20.03
C SER A 326 -6.69 17.08 -20.18
N TYR A 327 -6.23 16.85 -21.41
CA TYR A 327 -4.87 16.40 -21.66
C TYR A 327 -4.01 17.60 -22.00
N PHE A 328 -3.01 17.86 -21.18
CA PHE A 328 -1.95 18.80 -21.51
C PHE A 328 -0.84 18.03 -22.21
N ASP A 329 -0.53 18.39 -23.45
CA ASP A 329 0.65 17.87 -24.14
C ASP A 329 1.87 18.62 -23.63
N SER A 330 2.82 17.90 -23.02
CA SER A 330 4.08 18.49 -22.55
C SER A 330 5.01 18.92 -23.68
N GLY A 331 4.70 18.60 -24.94
CA GLY A 331 5.60 18.80 -26.08
C GLY A 331 6.76 17.79 -26.12
N MET A 332 6.92 16.95 -25.09
CA MET A 332 7.91 15.87 -25.01
C MET A 332 7.31 14.49 -25.35
N GLY A 333 6.16 14.45 -26.01
CA GLY A 333 5.45 13.21 -26.34
C GLY A 333 4.75 12.53 -25.16
N VAL A 334 4.72 13.19 -23.99
CA VAL A 334 4.00 12.75 -22.80
C VAL A 334 2.83 13.69 -22.55
N SER A 335 1.60 13.18 -22.61
CA SER A 335 0.42 13.92 -22.19
C SER A 335 0.08 13.59 -20.74
N PHE A 336 -0.14 14.62 -19.92
CA PHE A 336 -0.60 14.46 -18.55
C PHE A 336 -1.87 15.29 -18.34
N SER A 337 -2.80 14.75 -17.56
CA SER A 337 -4.01 15.49 -17.19
C SER A 337 -3.80 16.13 -15.82
N PRO A 338 -3.88 17.48 -15.71
CA PRO A 338 -3.71 18.21 -14.45
C PRO A 338 -4.66 17.72 -13.35
N GLU A 339 -5.86 17.28 -13.73
CA GLU A 339 -6.86 16.72 -12.82
C GLU A 339 -6.35 15.43 -12.17
N ILE A 340 -5.68 14.56 -12.92
CA ILE A 340 -5.04 13.34 -12.41
C ILE A 340 -3.97 13.70 -11.37
N MET A 341 -3.13 14.66 -11.70
CA MET A 341 -2.06 15.11 -10.80
C MET A 341 -2.65 15.68 -9.51
N ARG A 342 -3.68 16.54 -9.63
CA ARG A 342 -4.40 17.10 -8.50
C ARG A 342 -5.04 16.03 -7.63
N TYR A 343 -5.61 14.99 -8.24
CA TYR A 343 -6.20 13.86 -7.53
C TYR A 343 -5.18 13.11 -6.67
N TYR A 344 -4.01 12.77 -7.23
CA TYR A 344 -2.95 12.07 -6.50
C TYR A 344 -2.25 12.94 -5.45
N LEU A 345 -2.00 14.22 -5.76
CA LEU A 345 -1.38 15.20 -4.86
C LEU A 345 -2.35 15.74 -3.80
N ARG A 346 -3.65 15.40 -3.90
CA ARG A 346 -4.67 15.91 -2.98
C ARG A 346 -4.28 15.60 -1.54
N GLY A 347 -4.14 16.66 -0.74
CA GLY A 347 -3.81 16.54 0.68
C GLY A 347 -2.32 16.34 0.99
N LEU A 348 -1.45 16.19 -0.02
CA LEU A 348 0.00 16.01 0.17
C LEU A 348 0.79 17.32 0.26
N TRP A 349 0.19 18.48 -0.08
CA TRP A 349 0.89 19.77 -0.03
C TRP A 349 1.57 20.07 1.33
N PRO A 350 1.01 19.72 2.52
CA PRO A 350 1.69 19.99 3.78
C PRO A 350 2.94 19.14 4.00
N VAL A 351 3.12 18.06 3.22
CA VAL A 351 4.37 17.28 3.23
C VAL A 351 5.53 18.12 2.71
N ALA A 352 5.30 19.06 1.79
CA ALA A 352 6.33 19.99 1.36
C ALA A 352 6.79 20.90 2.53
N VAL A 353 5.85 21.34 3.37
CA VAL A 353 6.16 22.07 4.61
C VAL A 353 6.95 21.18 5.57
N ALA A 354 6.55 19.91 5.71
CA ALA A 354 7.32 18.93 6.50
C ALA A 354 8.75 18.77 5.97
N ALA A 355 8.92 18.68 4.65
CA ALA A 355 10.23 18.58 3.99
C ALA A 355 11.11 19.79 4.29
N LEU A 356 10.54 20.99 4.28
CA LEU A 356 11.26 22.20 4.64
C LEU A 356 11.63 22.25 6.13
N LEU A 357 10.78 21.75 7.03
CA LEU A 357 11.08 21.72 8.47
C LEU A 357 12.13 20.65 8.82
N ILE A 358 12.00 19.46 8.23
CA ILE A 358 12.85 18.30 8.46
C ILE A 358 14.20 18.44 7.73
N GLY A 359 14.22 19.13 6.59
CA GLY A 359 15.40 19.31 5.74
C GLY A 359 16.35 20.43 6.16
N LYS A 360 16.03 21.20 7.22
CA LYS A 360 16.88 22.29 7.72
C LYS A 360 18.28 21.87 8.20
N GLY A 361 18.55 20.57 8.33
CA GLY A 361 19.89 20.05 8.62
C GLY A 361 20.84 19.89 7.43
N TYR A 362 20.41 20.22 6.20
CA TYR A 362 21.20 20.02 4.96
C TYR A 362 21.46 21.31 4.16
N ILE A 363 21.13 22.48 4.71
CA ILE A 363 21.54 23.81 4.24
C ILE A 363 22.48 24.37 5.29
#